data_AF-A0A6A4YWF7-F1
#
_entry.id   AF-A0A6A4YWF7-F1
#
_cell.length_a   1.000
_cell.length_b   1.000
_cell.length_c   1.000
_cell.angle_alpha   90.00
_cell.angle_beta   90.00
_cell.angle_gamma   90.00
#
_symmetry.space_group_name_H-M   'P 1'
#
loop_
_entity.id
_entity.type
_entity.pdbx_description
1 polymer ?
#
loop_
_entity_poly.entity_id
_entity_poly.type
_entity_poly.pdbx_seq_one_letter_code
_entity_poly.pdbx_strand_id
1 'polypeptide(L)'
;MMSSVRPWIQPTVDAIAALNISLMQFASTVDGSNMTLLMQPLLSDPAFAFFGWVLAYDWVYGSREVVSFEGDAGTLVLISSADSPSLSVSSSNVTKTATRGIYYLVYYTSVVLAAIAVVCFGYLIAIRFDMP
;
A
#
# COMPACT_ATOMS: atom_id res chain seq x y z
N MET A 1 6.75 -41.92 7.31
CA MET A 1 6.19 -40.55 7.14
C MET A 1 6.70 -39.87 5.87
N MET A 2 8.00 -39.89 5.56
CA MET A 2 8.52 -39.34 4.27
C MET A 2 8.03 -40.09 3.02
N SER A 3 7.81 -41.41 3.13
CA SER A 3 7.33 -42.26 2.02
C SER A 3 5.88 -41.98 1.61
N SER A 4 5.04 -41.51 2.52
CA SER A 4 3.62 -41.22 2.26
C SER A 4 3.39 -39.87 1.58
N VAL A 5 4.33 -38.92 1.71
CA VAL A 5 4.22 -37.58 1.09
C VAL A 5 4.75 -37.57 -0.35
N ARG A 6 5.75 -38.41 -0.66
CA ARG A 6 6.43 -38.47 -1.97
C ARG A 6 5.50 -38.47 -3.19
N PRO A 7 4.40 -39.26 -3.22
CA PRO A 7 3.50 -39.31 -4.37
C PRO A 7 2.81 -37.98 -4.68
N TRP A 8 2.68 -37.10 -3.70
CA TRP A 8 1.92 -35.84 -3.80
C TRP A 8 2.79 -34.65 -4.18
N ILE A 9 4.11 -34.78 -4.16
CA ILE A 9 5.03 -33.66 -4.44
C ILE A 9 4.84 -33.16 -5.88
N GLN A 10 4.98 -34.06 -6.87
CA GLN A 10 4.89 -33.66 -8.27
C GLN A 10 3.50 -33.09 -8.63
N PRO A 11 2.38 -33.74 -8.26
CA PRO A 11 1.06 -33.16 -8.48
C PRO A 11 0.87 -31.78 -7.84
N THR A 12 1.45 -31.54 -6.66
CA THR A 12 1.36 -30.25 -5.97
C THR A 12 2.15 -29.17 -6.71
N VAL A 13 3.35 -29.49 -7.19
CA VAL A 13 4.16 -28.57 -8.01
C VAL A 13 3.40 -28.20 -9.29
N ASP A 14 2.84 -29.20 -9.97
CA ASP A 14 2.10 -29.00 -11.22
C ASP A 14 0.84 -28.15 -10.99
N ALA A 15 0.13 -28.38 -9.89
CA ALA A 15 -1.04 -27.59 -9.52
C ALA A 15 -0.68 -26.12 -9.20
N ILE A 16 0.37 -25.90 -8.40
CA ILE A 16 0.83 -24.53 -8.06
C ILE A 16 1.32 -23.80 -9.31
N ALA A 17 2.02 -24.50 -10.22
CA ALA A 17 2.44 -23.95 -11.50
C ALA A 17 1.25 -23.58 -12.39
N ALA A 18 0.19 -24.40 -12.42
CA ALA A 18 -1.03 -24.11 -13.18
C ALA A 18 -1.78 -22.88 -12.67
N LEU A 19 -1.76 -22.62 -11.36
CA LEU A 19 -2.33 -21.40 -10.78
C LEU A 19 -1.49 -20.15 -11.03
N ASN A 20 -0.23 -20.30 -11.46
CA ASN A 20 0.73 -19.21 -11.70
C ASN A 20 0.85 -18.24 -10.51
N ILE A 21 0.84 -18.78 -9.29
CA ILE A 21 0.97 -17.99 -8.07
C ILE A 21 2.35 -17.35 -8.04
N SER A 22 2.40 -16.05 -7.78
CA SER A 22 3.64 -15.28 -7.80
C SER A 22 3.71 -14.23 -6.69
N LEU A 23 4.95 -13.83 -6.37
CA LEU A 23 5.25 -12.67 -5.55
C LEU A 23 5.57 -11.50 -6.47
N MET A 24 4.94 -10.35 -6.22
CA MET A 24 5.13 -9.12 -6.99
C MET A 24 6.02 -8.15 -6.22
N GLN A 25 6.97 -7.52 -6.91
CA GLN A 25 7.82 -6.48 -6.35
C GLN A 25 8.01 -5.34 -7.34
N PHE A 26 7.81 -4.10 -6.87
CA PHE A 26 8.29 -2.93 -7.58
C PHE A 26 9.79 -2.78 -7.34
N ALA A 27 10.56 -2.64 -8.41
CA ALA A 27 11.97 -2.30 -8.34
C ALA A 27 12.27 -1.08 -9.20
N SER A 28 13.42 -0.47 -8.96
CA SER A 28 13.92 0.63 -9.75
C SER A 28 15.41 0.47 -10.00
N THR A 29 15.92 1.15 -11.03
CA THR A 29 17.35 1.46 -11.09
C THR A 29 17.75 2.32 -9.87
N VAL A 30 19.03 2.32 -9.52
CA VAL A 30 19.58 3.06 -8.37
C VAL A 30 19.17 4.54 -8.38
N ASP A 31 19.05 5.13 -9.58
CA ASP A 31 18.67 6.53 -9.78
C ASP A 31 17.14 6.78 -9.76
N GLY A 32 16.32 5.74 -9.52
CA GLY A 32 14.86 5.84 -9.39
C GLY A 32 14.09 6.06 -10.69
N SER A 33 14.77 6.14 -11.83
CA SER A 33 14.17 6.55 -13.12
C SER A 33 13.46 5.45 -13.90
N ASN A 34 13.76 4.17 -13.64
CA ASN A 34 13.20 3.04 -14.38
C ASN A 34 12.49 2.07 -13.42
N MET A 35 11.24 2.41 -13.08
CA MET A 35 10.38 1.58 -12.25
C MET A 35 9.91 0.37 -13.06
N THR A 36 10.25 -0.82 -12.59
CA THR A 36 9.85 -2.09 -13.19
C THR A 36 9.13 -2.95 -12.16
N LEU A 37 8.30 -3.86 -12.68
CA LEU A 37 7.54 -4.79 -11.88
C LEU A 37 8.16 -6.17 -12.07
N LEU A 38 8.65 -6.74 -10.97
CA LEU A 38 9.24 -8.08 -10.93
C LEU A 38 8.20 -9.05 -10.41
N MET A 39 8.13 -10.20 -11.07
CA MET A 39 7.24 -11.30 -10.72
C MET A 39 8.09 -12.53 -10.46
N GLN A 40 7.95 -13.10 -9.27
CA GLN A 40 8.65 -14.31 -8.86
C GLN A 40 7.63 -15.42 -8.62
N PRO A 41 7.49 -16.41 -9.52
CA PRO A 41 6.64 -17.56 -9.27
C PRO A 41 7.17 -18.39 -8.09
N LEU A 42 6.26 -19.03 -7.34
CA LEU A 42 6.61 -19.70 -6.08
C LEU A 42 7.59 -20.88 -6.27
N LEU A 43 7.31 -21.77 -7.22
CA LEU A 43 8.03 -23.05 -7.35
C LEU A 43 8.78 -23.22 -8.69
N SER A 44 8.86 -22.18 -9.52
CA SER A 44 9.51 -22.29 -10.84
C SER A 44 11.04 -22.32 -10.76
N ASP A 45 11.62 -21.58 -9.80
CA ASP A 45 13.07 -21.49 -9.62
C ASP A 45 13.51 -22.39 -8.44
N PRO A 46 14.39 -23.39 -8.67
CA PRO A 46 14.95 -24.21 -7.60
C PRO A 46 15.62 -23.42 -6.48
N ALA A 47 16.23 -22.25 -6.79
CA ALA A 47 16.87 -21.40 -5.79
C ALA A 47 15.86 -20.74 -4.85
N PHE A 48 14.66 -20.44 -5.35
CA PHE A 48 13.57 -19.85 -4.56
C PHE A 48 12.61 -20.90 -3.98
N ALA A 49 12.64 -22.13 -4.48
CA ALA A 49 11.68 -23.18 -4.14
C ALA A 49 11.51 -23.42 -2.64
N PHE A 50 12.58 -23.29 -1.84
CA PHE A 50 12.48 -23.38 -0.38
C PHE A 50 11.48 -22.36 0.20
N PHE A 51 11.63 -21.08 -0.17
CA PHE A 51 10.72 -20.02 0.25
C PHE A 51 9.33 -20.20 -0.38
N GLY A 52 9.27 -20.63 -1.64
CA GLY A 52 8.02 -20.96 -2.32
C GLY A 52 7.18 -22.00 -1.57
N TRP A 53 7.81 -23.07 -1.07
CA TRP A 53 7.12 -24.09 -0.28
C TRP A 53 6.64 -23.56 1.07
N VAL A 54 7.41 -22.69 1.73
CA VAL A 54 6.98 -22.02 2.98
C VAL A 54 5.75 -21.14 2.72
N LEU A 55 5.78 -20.36 1.64
CA LEU A 55 4.66 -19.51 1.25
C LEU A 55 3.41 -20.31 0.87
N ALA A 56 3.58 -21.41 0.13
CA ALA A 56 2.47 -22.31 -0.20
C ALA A 56 1.87 -22.97 1.07
N TYR A 57 2.72 -23.35 2.03
CA TYR A 57 2.27 -23.85 3.32
C TYR A 57 1.49 -22.80 4.10
N ASP A 58 2.00 -21.58 4.20
CA ASP A 58 1.33 -20.46 4.87
C ASP A 58 -0.04 -20.15 4.27
N TRP A 59 -0.15 -20.28 2.94
CA TRP A 59 -1.43 -20.12 2.23
C TRP A 59 -2.43 -21.22 2.61
N VAL A 60 -2.01 -22.49 2.57
CA VAL A 60 -2.87 -23.62 2.97
C VAL A 60 -3.26 -23.54 4.45
N TYR A 61 -2.36 -23.04 5.29
CA TYR A 61 -2.60 -22.82 6.71
C TYR A 61 -3.52 -21.60 6.99
N GLY A 62 -3.75 -20.75 5.98
CA GLY A 62 -4.58 -19.55 6.10
C GLY A 62 -3.88 -18.36 6.76
N SER A 63 -2.55 -18.40 6.94
CA SER A 63 -1.75 -17.25 7.39
C SER A 63 -1.51 -16.22 6.27
N ARG A 64 -1.70 -16.64 5.02
CA ARG A 64 -1.61 -15.82 3.81
C ARG A 64 -2.77 -16.15 2.88
N GLU A 65 -3.09 -15.22 2.01
CA GLU A 65 -4.11 -15.39 1.00
C GLU A 65 -3.48 -15.32 -0.40
N VAL A 66 -4.10 -16.02 -1.35
CA VAL A 66 -3.77 -15.92 -2.77
C VAL A 66 -4.95 -15.30 -3.48
N VAL A 67 -4.71 -14.20 -4.19
CA VAL A 67 -5.74 -13.40 -4.85
C VAL A 67 -5.44 -13.29 -6.33
N SER A 68 -6.45 -13.54 -7.18
CA SER A 68 -6.38 -13.25 -8.61
C SER A 68 -6.90 -11.84 -8.87
N PHE A 69 -6.04 -10.99 -9.40
CA PHE A 69 -6.39 -9.65 -9.88
C PHE A 69 -6.64 -9.74 -11.38
N GLU A 70 -7.91 -9.65 -11.76
CA GLU A 70 -8.35 -9.69 -13.16
C GLU A 70 -8.48 -8.27 -13.71
N GLY A 71 -7.62 -7.91 -14.66
CA GLY A 71 -7.67 -6.67 -15.40
C GLY A 71 -8.03 -6.90 -16.87
N ASP A 72 -8.31 -5.81 -17.58
CA ASP A 72 -8.48 -5.78 -19.03
C ASP A 72 -7.20 -6.17 -19.80
N ALA A 73 -6.04 -5.76 -19.28
CA ALA A 73 -4.73 -6.06 -19.84
C ALA A 73 -4.16 -7.43 -19.41
N GLY A 74 -4.79 -8.12 -18.45
CA GLY A 74 -4.37 -9.45 -18.02
C GLY A 74 -4.68 -9.77 -16.56
N THR A 75 -4.24 -10.95 -16.15
CA THR A 75 -4.50 -11.54 -14.84
C THR A 75 -3.22 -11.66 -14.03
N LEU A 76 -3.25 -11.25 -12.76
CA LEU A 76 -2.15 -11.42 -11.81
C LEU A 76 -2.59 -12.25 -10.61
N VAL A 77 -2.03 -13.44 -10.43
CA VAL A 77 -2.28 -14.28 -9.25
C VAL A 77 -1.16 -14.07 -8.24
N LEU A 78 -1.47 -13.39 -7.14
CA LEU A 78 -0.49 -12.92 -6.17
C LEU A 78 -0.72 -13.52 -4.78
N ILE A 79 0.38 -13.84 -4.10
CA ILE A 79 0.36 -14.21 -2.68
C ILE A 79 0.55 -12.99 -1.79
N SER A 80 -0.26 -12.87 -0.74
CA SER A 80 -0.24 -11.75 0.19
C SER A 80 1.00 -11.78 1.10
N SER A 81 1.27 -10.65 1.75
CA SER A 81 2.09 -10.62 2.97
C SER A 81 1.49 -11.52 4.05
N ALA A 82 2.32 -12.08 4.92
CA ALA A 82 1.87 -12.67 6.16
C ALA A 82 1.49 -11.51 7.07
N ASP A 83 0.21 -11.14 7.04
CA ASP A 83 -0.31 -10.21 8.01
C ASP A 83 -0.71 -11.00 9.25
N SER A 84 -0.10 -10.67 10.38
CA SER A 84 -0.77 -10.90 11.64
C SER A 84 -2.10 -10.14 11.57
N PRO A 85 -3.25 -10.71 11.98
CA PRO A 85 -4.50 -9.96 12.03
C PRO A 85 -4.28 -8.77 12.95
N SER A 86 -3.95 -7.63 12.36
CA SER A 86 -3.98 -6.38 13.06
C SER A 86 -5.46 -6.14 13.23
N LEU A 87 -5.95 -6.38 14.44
CA LEU A 87 -7.17 -5.73 14.89
C LEU A 87 -6.84 -4.25 14.78
N SER A 88 -7.12 -3.67 13.62
CA SER A 88 -7.34 -2.26 13.46
C SER A 88 -8.60 -1.97 14.26
N VAL A 89 -8.47 -1.99 15.60
CA VAL A 89 -9.31 -1.20 16.49
C VAL A 89 -9.25 0.15 15.81
N SER A 90 -10.37 0.58 15.23
CA SER A 90 -10.49 1.89 14.62
C SER A 90 -10.06 2.88 15.68
N SER A 91 -8.77 3.21 15.68
CA SER A 91 -8.20 3.98 16.76
C SER A 91 -8.66 5.37 16.42
N SER A 92 -9.69 5.81 17.15
CA SER A 92 -10.27 7.15 17.09
C SER A 92 -9.23 8.29 17.21
N ASN A 93 -7.95 7.96 17.36
CA ASN A 93 -6.80 8.84 17.48
C ASN A 93 -6.23 9.29 16.13
N VAL A 94 -6.29 8.46 15.07
CA VAL A 94 -5.79 8.87 13.73
C VAL A 94 -6.63 10.01 13.17
N THR A 95 -7.96 9.92 13.33
CA THR A 95 -8.89 10.99 12.96
C THR A 95 -8.62 12.26 13.77
N LYS A 96 -8.37 12.14 15.09
CA LYS A 96 -8.08 13.30 15.96
C LYS A 96 -6.81 14.06 15.54
N THR A 97 -5.74 13.36 15.15
CA THR A 97 -4.50 14.01 14.69
C THR A 97 -4.68 14.71 13.35
N ALA A 98 -5.36 14.07 12.39
CA ALA A 98 -5.68 14.68 11.09
C ALA A 98 -6.59 15.91 11.25
N THR A 99 -7.63 15.82 12.08
CA THR A 99 -8.53 16.95 12.41
C THR A 99 -7.77 18.10 13.08
N ARG A 100 -6.79 17.80 13.94
CA ARG A 100 -5.99 18.82 14.62
C ARG A 100 -5.10 19.60 13.65
N GLY A 101 -4.50 18.94 12.66
CA GLY A 101 -3.73 19.60 11.60
C GLY A 101 -4.59 20.54 10.76
N ILE A 102 -5.78 20.07 10.33
CA ILE A 102 -6.75 20.87 9.57
C ILE A 102 -7.23 22.07 10.41
N TYR A 103 -7.49 21.89 11.71
CA TYR A 103 -7.89 22.98 12.59
C TYR A 103 -6.84 24.10 12.66
N TYR A 104 -5.56 23.77 12.84
CA TYR A 104 -4.50 24.78 12.87
C TYR A 104 -4.34 25.50 11.52
N LEU A 105 -4.50 24.79 10.40
CA LEU A 105 -4.46 25.38 9.07
C LEU A 105 -5.60 26.38 8.83
N VAL A 106 -6.83 26.01 9.21
CA VAL A 106 -8.01 26.88 9.12
C VAL A 106 -7.88 28.09 10.05
N TYR A 107 -7.39 27.87 11.28
CA TYR A 107 -7.15 28.96 12.22
C TYR A 107 -6.11 29.96 11.70
N TYR A 108 -4.97 29.47 11.20
CA TYR A 108 -3.91 30.30 10.63
C TYR A 108 -4.41 31.14 9.45
N THR A 109 -5.07 30.49 8.48
CA THR A 109 -5.61 31.17 7.29
C THR A 109 -6.65 32.24 7.67
N SER A 110 -7.51 31.96 8.65
CA SER A 110 -8.51 32.92 9.14
C SER A 110 -7.86 34.15 9.78
N VAL A 111 -6.83 33.97 10.61
CA VAL A 111 -6.10 35.09 11.26
C VAL A 111 -5.38 35.95 10.22
N VAL A 112 -4.73 35.33 9.23
CA VAL A 112 -4.04 36.05 8.16
C VAL A 112 -5.03 36.87 7.33
N LEU A 113 -6.17 36.29 6.94
CA LEU A 113 -7.21 37.00 6.18
C LEU A 113 -7.81 38.15 6.98
N ALA A 114 -8.05 37.97 8.28
CA ALA A 114 -8.54 39.03 9.15
C ALA A 114 -7.53 40.18 9.26
N ALA A 115 -6.24 39.89 9.40
CA ALA A 115 -5.20 40.90 9.44
C ALA A 115 -5.12 41.70 8.12
N ILE A 116 -5.16 41.01 6.98
CA ILE A 116 -5.20 41.65 5.66
C ILE A 116 -6.43 42.55 5.53
N ALA A 117 -7.61 42.08 5.95
CA ALA A 117 -8.83 42.87 5.92
C ALA A 117 -8.71 44.16 6.75
N VAL A 118 -8.17 44.08 7.98
CA VAL A 118 -7.95 45.25 8.84
C VAL A 118 -6.99 46.25 8.18
N VAL A 119 -5.90 45.79 7.58
CA VAL A 119 -4.95 46.66 6.86
C VAL A 119 -5.62 47.34 5.67
N CYS A 120 -6.39 46.59 4.86
CA CYS A 120 -7.14 47.16 3.74
C CYS A 120 -8.17 48.18 4.20
N PHE A 121 -8.93 47.91 5.27
CA PHE A 121 -9.88 48.86 5.84
C PHE A 121 -9.19 50.12 6.37
N GLY A 122 -8.07 49.97 7.07
CA GLY A 122 -7.27 51.10 7.55
C GLY A 122 -6.76 51.97 6.38
N TYR A 123 -6.28 51.33 5.32
CA TYR A 123 -5.82 52.03 4.11
C TYR A 123 -6.96 52.75 3.38
N LEU A 124 -8.15 52.13 3.27
CA LEU A 124 -9.34 52.76 2.71
C LEU A 124 -9.76 54.00 3.50
N ILE A 125 -9.74 53.91 4.83
CA ILE A 125 -10.05 55.03 5.71
C ILE A 125 -9.02 56.15 5.54
N ALA A 126 -7.72 55.82 5.49
CA ALA A 126 -6.66 56.79 5.27
C ALA A 126 -6.81 57.52 3.93
N ILE A 127 -7.10 56.80 2.84
CA ILE A 127 -7.36 57.41 1.52
C ILE A 127 -8.61 58.30 1.54
N ARG A 128 -9.67 57.90 2.25
CA ARG A 128 -10.89 58.71 2.37
C ARG A 128 -10.65 60.02 3.11
N PHE A 129 -9.69 60.08 4.02
CA PHE A 129 -9.30 61.31 4.71
C PHE A 129 -8.29 62.16 3.93
N ASP A 130 -7.66 61.62 2.89
CA ASP A 130 -6.66 62.30 2.03
C ASP A 130 -7.26 62.86 0.73
N MET A 131 -8.58 62.79 0.54
CA MET A 131 -9.30 63.49 -0.54
C MET A 131 -9.76 64.87 -0.01
N PRO A 132 -9.38 66.00 -0.65
CA PRO A 132 -9.71 67.36 -0.22
C PRO A 132 -11.21 67.67 -0.28
#